data_AF-A0A2K8PNN3-F1
#
_entry.id   AF-A0A2K8PNN3-F1
#
_cell.length_a   1.000
_cell.length_b   1.000
_cell.length_c   1.000
_cell.angle_alpha   90.00
_cell.angle_beta   90.00
_cell.angle_gamma   90.00
#
_symmetry.space_group_name_H-M   'P 1'
#
loop_
_entity.id
_entity.type
_entity.pdbx_description
1 polymer ?
#
loop_
_entity_poly.entity_id
_entity_poly.type
_entity_poly.pdbx_seq_one_letter_code
_entity_poly.pdbx_strand_id
1 'polypeptide(L)'
;MGEVEGRRARDRWDMTTRAAQTTTPARTPTPTPARPTAPHPGAGRRILAGAALAATLPYLTLKTAWVAGSHLGIPEGSILLRPGLFFTVANAVTLAMDACVILLVLVLTRPWGMRIPSWLLTLPVFVATGLLTPIVLGYPSQLLVRALGMGADEQVRAASKPFLEPWVFAVVYGGFIIQAVALTGLFVPYARGRWGGLWQGAAGRRLPSPTGVVAGAAAVCAGAVGAAHLYWAFGGSAGLSAQQAAVYSAETGVVSAAHAVCAFAAAAGALLLARGGTGRADLRLALAWIGSGATFSWGTWMLSAAVGPQLDSGDGTTVALTLTYAGQMITGLLSAGVLIRFLRSRRTA
;
A
#
# COMPACT_ATOMS: atom_id res chain seq x y z
N MET A 1 -56.66 4.88 71.28
CA MET A 1 -57.49 4.19 70.25
C MET A 1 -58.46 5.25 69.75
N GLY A 2 -58.01 6.15 68.87
CA GLY A 2 -58.00 6.02 67.41
C GLY A 2 -59.16 6.87 66.86
N GLU A 3 -59.01 8.20 66.84
CA GLU A 3 -58.71 9.06 65.68
C GLU A 3 -59.89 9.29 64.73
N VAL A 4 -60.22 10.58 64.57
CA VAL A 4 -61.48 11.15 64.09
C VAL A 4 -61.37 11.53 62.61
N GLU A 5 -62.43 11.18 61.88
CA GLU A 5 -62.72 11.46 60.48
C GLU A 5 -63.28 12.88 60.29
N GLY A 6 -62.87 13.62 59.26
CA GLY A 6 -63.50 14.91 58.95
C GLY A 6 -62.83 15.72 57.85
N ARG A 7 -63.49 15.78 56.70
CA ARG A 7 -63.00 16.27 55.40
C ARG A 7 -63.59 17.67 55.08
N ARG A 8 -62.90 18.46 54.21
CA ARG A 8 -63.37 19.68 53.45
C ARG A 8 -63.40 21.00 54.25
N ALA A 9 -63.24 22.21 53.71
CA ALA A 9 -62.83 22.77 52.42
C ALA A 9 -62.65 24.32 52.55
N ARG A 10 -61.82 24.90 51.68
CA ARG A 10 -61.83 26.27 51.07
C ARG A 10 -62.00 27.54 51.93
N ASP A 11 -61.07 28.50 51.76
CA ASP A 11 -61.27 29.87 51.22
C ASP A 11 -60.02 30.74 51.51
N ARG A 12 -59.24 31.14 50.49
CA ARG A 12 -59.25 32.43 49.75
C ARG A 12 -59.06 33.67 50.64
N TRP A 13 -57.90 34.34 50.56
CA TRP A 13 -57.75 35.81 50.55
C TRP A 13 -56.39 36.20 49.93
N ASP A 14 -56.47 37.04 48.90
CA ASP A 14 -55.36 37.71 48.21
C ASP A 14 -54.89 38.94 49.01
N MET A 15 -53.57 39.20 49.04
CA MET A 15 -53.05 40.57 49.15
C MET A 15 -51.85 40.78 48.22
N THR A 16 -52.07 41.71 47.31
CA THR A 16 -51.19 42.34 46.33
C THR A 16 -49.86 42.86 46.88
N THR A 17 -48.76 42.54 46.20
CA THR A 17 -47.53 43.34 46.22
C THR A 17 -47.04 43.56 44.80
N ARG A 18 -47.06 44.83 44.37
CA ARG A 18 -46.47 45.32 43.11
C ARG A 18 -44.94 45.19 43.19
N ALA A 19 -44.34 44.45 42.28
CA ALA A 19 -42.89 44.48 42.04
C ALA A 19 -42.61 45.05 40.63
N ALA A 20 -41.60 45.92 40.58
CA ALA A 20 -41.28 46.83 39.49
C ALA A 20 -40.91 46.14 38.16
N GLN A 21 -41.44 46.66 37.06
CA GLN A 21 -41.00 46.33 35.70
C GLN A 21 -39.62 46.93 35.45
N THR A 22 -38.59 46.06 35.37
CA THR A 22 -37.28 46.40 34.84
C THR A 22 -37.28 46.08 33.34
N THR A 23 -37.35 47.10 32.50
CA THR A 23 -37.21 46.98 31.05
C THR A 23 -35.77 46.63 30.70
N THR A 24 -35.54 45.39 30.26
CA THR A 24 -34.25 44.93 29.72
C THR A 24 -34.16 45.34 28.24
N PRO A 25 -33.07 45.98 27.77
CA PRO A 25 -32.95 46.33 26.36
C PRO A 25 -32.79 45.08 25.49
N ALA A 26 -33.52 45.05 24.37
CA ALA A 26 -33.48 43.96 23.39
C ALA A 26 -32.08 43.86 22.77
N ARG A 27 -31.44 42.69 22.94
CA ARG A 27 -30.13 42.37 22.38
C ARG A 27 -30.30 42.04 20.90
N THR A 28 -29.73 42.86 20.02
CA THR A 28 -29.69 42.62 18.58
C THR A 28 -28.99 41.29 18.29
N PRO A 29 -29.59 40.36 17.52
CA PRO A 29 -28.94 39.10 17.21
C PRO A 29 -27.74 39.35 16.28
N THR A 30 -26.55 38.98 16.75
CA THR A 30 -25.32 39.01 15.96
C THR A 30 -25.44 38.00 14.81
N PRO A 31 -25.16 38.36 13.55
CA PRO A 31 -25.21 37.41 12.44
C PRO A 31 -24.20 36.28 12.70
N THR A 32 -24.70 35.05 12.78
CA THR A 32 -23.85 33.87 12.95
C THR A 32 -23.01 33.72 11.68
N PRO A 33 -21.66 33.66 11.77
CA PRO A 33 -20.84 33.43 10.59
C PRO A 33 -21.21 32.07 9.98
N ALA A 34 -21.52 32.07 8.68
CA ALA A 34 -21.84 30.85 7.95
C ALA A 34 -20.70 29.84 8.13
N ARG A 35 -21.02 28.71 8.77
CA ARG A 35 -20.07 27.63 8.98
C ARG A 35 -19.67 27.09 7.60
N PRO A 36 -18.38 27.00 7.25
CA PRO A 36 -17.96 26.35 6.02
C PRO A 36 -18.59 24.95 5.98
N THR A 37 -19.33 24.63 4.93
CA THR A 37 -19.89 23.30 4.73
C THR A 37 -18.73 22.31 4.63
N ALA A 38 -18.45 21.61 5.73
CA ALA A 38 -17.50 20.50 5.70
C ALA A 38 -17.95 19.53 4.61
N PRO A 39 -17.06 19.08 3.70
CA PRO A 39 -17.44 18.16 2.65
C PRO A 39 -18.13 16.95 3.27
N HIS A 40 -19.30 16.58 2.73
CA HIS A 40 -20.05 15.43 3.22
C HIS A 40 -19.11 14.22 3.31
N PRO A 41 -19.07 13.46 4.42
CA PRO A 41 -18.16 12.33 4.60
C PRO A 41 -18.19 11.30 3.47
N GLY A 42 -19.25 11.27 2.66
CA GLY A 42 -19.38 10.42 1.46
C GLY A 42 -18.72 10.95 0.19
N ALA A 43 -18.48 12.26 0.04
CA ALA A 43 -17.97 12.86 -1.20
C ALA A 43 -16.50 12.46 -1.46
N GLY A 44 -15.62 12.58 -0.46
CA GLY A 44 -14.22 12.17 -0.58
C GLY A 44 -14.07 10.67 -0.92
N ARG A 45 -14.88 9.82 -0.29
CA ARG A 45 -14.92 8.38 -0.59
C ARG A 45 -15.31 8.08 -2.04
N ARG A 46 -16.28 8.83 -2.60
CA ARG A 46 -16.69 8.71 -4.01
C ARG A 46 -15.60 9.16 -4.96
N ILE A 47 -14.92 10.26 -4.66
CA ILE A 47 -13.79 10.77 -5.47
C ILE A 47 -12.67 9.74 -5.51
N LEU A 48 -12.25 9.22 -4.36
CA LEU A 48 -11.20 8.20 -4.28
C LEU A 48 -11.60 6.91 -5.03
N ALA A 49 -12.86 6.47 -4.89
CA ALA A 49 -13.37 5.32 -5.62
C ALA A 49 -13.35 5.56 -7.15
N GLY A 50 -13.84 6.72 -7.59
CA GLY A 50 -13.82 7.09 -9.00
C GLY A 50 -12.40 7.18 -9.57
N ALA A 51 -11.48 7.78 -8.82
CA ALA A 51 -10.07 7.89 -9.20
C ALA A 51 -9.40 6.51 -9.32
N ALA A 52 -9.61 5.61 -8.36
CA ALA A 52 -9.08 4.25 -8.43
C ALA A 52 -9.61 3.49 -9.66
N LEU A 53 -10.92 3.57 -9.92
CA LEU A 53 -11.52 2.91 -11.08
C LEU A 53 -11.00 3.50 -12.40
N ALA A 54 -11.01 4.83 -12.53
CA ALA A 54 -10.52 5.52 -13.71
C ALA A 54 -9.04 5.21 -13.99
N ALA A 55 -8.20 5.15 -12.96
CA ALA A 55 -6.79 4.79 -13.08
C ALA A 55 -6.55 3.31 -13.45
N THR A 56 -7.51 2.43 -13.18
CA THR A 56 -7.42 0.99 -13.51
C THR A 56 -7.74 0.71 -14.97
N LEU A 57 -8.69 1.46 -15.55
CA LEU A 57 -9.22 1.16 -16.89
C LEU A 57 -8.16 1.13 -18.00
N PRO A 58 -7.18 2.06 -18.09
CA PRO A 58 -6.23 2.05 -19.19
C PRO A 58 -5.38 0.77 -19.24
N TYR A 59 -4.82 0.35 -18.10
CA TYR A 59 -3.96 -0.84 -18.07
C TYR A 59 -4.76 -2.13 -18.23
N LEU A 60 -5.95 -2.21 -17.61
CA LEU A 60 -6.87 -3.33 -17.81
C LEU A 60 -7.27 -3.48 -19.28
N THR A 61 -7.51 -2.36 -19.98
CA THR A 61 -7.82 -2.34 -21.42
C THR A 61 -6.63 -2.81 -22.24
N LEU A 62 -5.42 -2.30 -21.96
CA LEU A 62 -4.20 -2.74 -22.64
C LEU A 62 -3.95 -4.24 -22.46
N LYS A 63 -4.07 -4.75 -21.23
CA LYS A 63 -3.91 -6.18 -20.96
C LYS A 63 -4.95 -7.03 -21.67
N THR A 64 -6.20 -6.59 -21.69
CA THR A 64 -7.27 -7.28 -22.42
C THR A 64 -6.98 -7.30 -23.92
N ALA A 65 -6.53 -6.18 -24.48
CA ALA A 65 -6.15 -6.07 -25.89
C ALA A 65 -4.96 -6.99 -26.21
N TRP A 66 -3.91 -7.02 -25.38
CA TRP A 66 -2.75 -7.90 -25.58
C TRP A 66 -3.12 -9.39 -25.49
N VAL A 67 -3.99 -9.78 -24.56
CA VAL A 67 -4.51 -11.16 -24.47
C VAL A 67 -5.35 -11.52 -25.70
N ALA A 68 -6.04 -10.54 -26.30
CA ALA A 68 -6.77 -10.69 -27.56
C ALA A 68 -5.88 -10.60 -28.82
N GLY A 69 -4.56 -10.48 -28.67
CA GLY A 69 -3.60 -10.45 -29.79
C GLY A 69 -3.29 -9.07 -30.37
N SER A 70 -3.73 -7.98 -29.72
CA SER A 70 -3.35 -6.62 -30.12
C SER A 70 -1.88 -6.34 -29.82
N HIS A 71 -1.22 -5.58 -30.70
CA HIS A 71 0.15 -5.09 -30.52
C HIS A 71 0.21 -3.61 -30.09
N LEU A 72 -0.90 -3.05 -29.61
CA LEU A 72 -0.96 -1.64 -29.21
C LEU A 72 0.13 -1.30 -28.17
N GLY A 73 0.99 -0.34 -28.50
CA GLY A 73 2.09 0.09 -27.64
C GLY A 73 3.28 -0.87 -27.59
N ILE A 74 3.33 -1.89 -28.45
CA ILE A 74 4.47 -2.80 -28.61
C ILE A 74 5.25 -2.36 -29.87
N PRO A 75 6.50 -1.89 -29.74
CA PRO A 75 7.30 -1.46 -30.88
C PRO A 75 7.80 -2.64 -31.71
N GLU A 76 8.14 -2.37 -32.97
CA GLU A 76 8.79 -3.34 -33.85
C GLU A 76 10.10 -3.86 -33.25
N GLY A 77 10.37 -5.16 -33.46
CA GLY A 77 11.54 -5.84 -32.86
C GLY A 77 11.40 -6.15 -31.37
N SER A 78 10.26 -5.84 -30.74
CA SER A 78 10.00 -6.25 -29.35
C SER A 78 9.80 -7.76 -29.22
N ILE A 79 10.38 -8.34 -28.17
CA ILE A 79 10.15 -9.74 -27.79
C ILE A 79 8.68 -10.05 -27.51
N LEU A 80 7.87 -9.03 -27.23
CA LEU A 80 6.44 -9.17 -26.92
C LEU A 80 5.58 -9.43 -28.15
N LEU A 81 6.10 -9.24 -29.37
CA LEU A 81 5.37 -9.51 -30.63
C LEU A 81 5.21 -11.01 -30.91
N ARG A 82 6.01 -11.87 -30.27
CA ARG A 82 5.90 -13.33 -30.34
C ARG A 82 5.83 -13.91 -28.93
N PRO A 83 4.75 -13.64 -28.18
CA PRO A 83 4.69 -13.98 -26.77
C PRO A 83 4.58 -15.51 -26.62
N GLY A 84 5.58 -16.11 -25.98
CA GLY A 84 5.48 -17.50 -25.51
C GLY A 84 4.43 -17.66 -24.41
N LEU A 85 4.09 -18.90 -24.06
CA LEU A 85 3.08 -19.24 -23.05
C LEU A 85 3.25 -18.46 -21.74
N PHE A 86 4.50 -18.26 -21.30
CA PHE A 86 4.80 -17.51 -20.09
C PHE A 86 4.29 -16.06 -20.13
N PHE A 87 4.52 -15.33 -21.23
CA PHE A 87 4.05 -13.94 -21.35
C PHE A 87 2.52 -13.89 -21.38
N THR A 88 1.86 -14.85 -22.02
CA THR A 88 0.39 -14.98 -22.01
C THR A 88 -0.14 -15.20 -20.60
N VAL A 89 0.45 -16.13 -19.84
CA VAL A 89 0.08 -16.39 -18.45
C VAL A 89 0.36 -15.18 -17.56
N ALA A 90 1.52 -14.53 -17.69
CA ALA A 90 1.86 -13.33 -16.93
C ALA A 90 0.87 -12.17 -17.21
N ASN A 91 0.46 -11.99 -18.47
CA ASN A 91 -0.57 -11.04 -18.86
C ASN A 91 -1.93 -11.38 -18.23
N ALA A 92 -2.35 -12.65 -18.24
CA ALA A 92 -3.60 -13.09 -17.63
C ALA A 92 -3.60 -12.90 -16.09
N VAL A 93 -2.49 -13.23 -15.43
CA VAL A 93 -2.33 -13.04 -13.98
C VAL A 93 -2.42 -11.55 -13.62
N THR A 94 -1.71 -10.69 -14.36
CA THR A 94 -1.74 -9.24 -14.12
C THR A 94 -3.10 -8.61 -14.45
N LEU A 95 -3.80 -9.12 -15.45
CA LEU A 95 -5.20 -8.76 -15.72
C LEU A 95 -6.12 -9.09 -14.54
N ALA A 96 -5.97 -10.29 -13.96
CA ALA A 96 -6.73 -10.70 -12.78
C ALA A 96 -6.39 -9.84 -11.54
N MET A 97 -5.15 -9.40 -11.40
CA MET A 97 -4.73 -8.48 -10.34
C MET A 97 -5.39 -7.11 -10.47
N ASP A 98 -5.48 -6.55 -11.68
CA ASP A 98 -6.21 -5.30 -11.92
C ASP A 98 -7.71 -5.45 -11.68
N ALA A 99 -8.31 -6.58 -12.07
CA ALA A 99 -9.69 -6.88 -11.74
C ALA A 99 -9.91 -6.93 -10.21
N CYS A 100 -8.95 -7.46 -9.45
CA CYS A 100 -8.97 -7.41 -7.99
C CYS A 100 -8.98 -5.98 -7.44
N VAL A 101 -8.35 -5.00 -8.09
CA VAL A 101 -8.42 -3.59 -7.67
C VAL A 101 -9.85 -3.08 -7.71
N ILE A 102 -10.61 -3.41 -8.75
CA ILE A 102 -12.04 -3.05 -8.86
C ILE A 102 -12.83 -3.67 -7.70
N LEU A 103 -12.60 -4.95 -7.42
CA LEU A 103 -13.25 -5.64 -6.30
C LEU A 103 -12.87 -5.01 -4.95
N LEU A 104 -11.61 -4.63 -4.76
CA LEU A 104 -11.16 -3.92 -3.57
C LEU A 104 -11.88 -2.59 -3.40
N VAL A 105 -12.02 -1.80 -4.47
CA VAL A 105 -12.80 -0.55 -4.42
C VAL A 105 -14.23 -0.85 -3.96
N LEU A 106 -14.89 -1.87 -4.51
CA LEU A 106 -16.25 -2.24 -4.10
C LEU A 106 -16.32 -2.67 -2.63
N VAL A 107 -15.42 -3.53 -2.18
CA VAL A 107 -15.37 -3.98 -0.78
C VAL A 107 -15.14 -2.80 0.17
N LEU A 108 -14.23 -1.89 -0.17
CA LEU A 108 -13.89 -0.75 0.68
C LEU A 108 -14.97 0.34 0.65
N THR A 109 -15.84 0.36 -0.36
CA THR A 109 -16.85 1.42 -0.56
C THR A 109 -18.29 0.99 -0.24
N ARG A 110 -18.59 -0.30 -0.22
CA ARG A 110 -19.95 -0.81 -0.01
C ARG A 110 -20.16 -1.34 1.41
N PRO A 111 -21.38 -1.21 1.96
CA PRO A 111 -21.67 -1.65 3.33
C PRO A 111 -21.49 -3.16 3.53
N TRP A 112 -21.77 -3.98 2.50
CA TRP A 112 -21.56 -5.42 2.53
C TRP A 112 -20.09 -5.81 2.66
N GLY A 113 -19.15 -4.92 2.31
CA GLY A 113 -17.72 -5.15 2.46
C GLY A 113 -17.30 -5.41 3.90
N MET A 114 -18.09 -4.95 4.88
CA MET A 114 -17.86 -5.25 6.30
C MET A 114 -18.18 -6.72 6.67
N ARG A 115 -18.86 -7.46 5.81
CA ARG A 115 -19.18 -8.89 6.03
C ARG A 115 -18.14 -9.84 5.44
N ILE A 116 -17.25 -9.35 4.58
CA ILE A 116 -16.22 -10.18 3.94
C ILE A 116 -15.26 -10.73 5.01
N PRO A 117 -14.92 -12.03 4.96
CA PRO A 117 -13.89 -12.61 5.82
C PRO A 117 -12.60 -11.81 5.74
N SER A 118 -12.01 -11.48 6.90
CA SER A 118 -10.88 -10.55 6.98
C SER A 118 -9.70 -10.99 6.10
N TRP A 119 -9.42 -12.30 6.00
CA TRP A 119 -8.30 -12.82 5.23
C TRP A 119 -8.47 -12.64 3.71
N LEU A 120 -9.71 -12.74 3.19
CA LEU A 120 -10.03 -12.50 1.77
C LEU A 120 -9.82 -11.04 1.35
N LEU A 121 -9.87 -10.11 2.31
CA LEU A 121 -9.58 -8.70 2.06
C LEU A 121 -8.11 -8.37 2.31
N THR A 122 -7.55 -8.80 3.45
CA THR A 122 -6.20 -8.39 3.85
C THR A 122 -5.13 -8.94 2.94
N LEU A 123 -5.29 -10.15 2.40
CA LEU A 123 -4.29 -10.74 1.51
C LEU A 123 -4.18 -9.95 0.18
N PRO A 124 -5.26 -9.68 -0.58
CA PRO A 124 -5.16 -8.85 -1.78
C PRO A 124 -4.67 -7.43 -1.50
N VAL A 125 -5.10 -6.79 -0.40
CA VAL A 125 -4.60 -5.45 -0.04
C VAL A 125 -3.11 -5.49 0.32
N PHE A 126 -2.65 -6.55 1.00
CA PHE A 126 -1.24 -6.72 1.34
C PHE A 126 -0.37 -6.86 0.09
N VAL A 127 -0.78 -7.70 -0.86
CA VAL A 127 -0.08 -7.89 -2.14
C VAL A 127 -0.13 -6.61 -2.98
N ALA A 128 -1.29 -5.96 -3.10
CA ALA A 128 -1.42 -4.68 -3.83
C ALA A 128 -0.54 -3.58 -3.21
N THR A 129 -0.55 -3.44 -1.88
CA THR A 129 0.35 -2.51 -1.17
C THR A 129 1.81 -2.81 -1.51
N GLY A 130 2.18 -4.09 -1.46
CA GLY A 130 3.53 -4.55 -1.71
C GLY A 130 4.02 -4.24 -3.13
N LEU A 131 3.22 -4.58 -4.14
CA LEU A 131 3.56 -4.34 -5.53
C LEU A 131 3.62 -2.85 -5.87
N LEU A 132 2.66 -2.06 -5.37
CA LEU A 132 2.59 -0.63 -5.65
C LEU A 132 3.68 0.18 -4.93
N THR A 133 4.21 -0.28 -3.80
CA THR A 133 5.15 0.51 -2.99
C THR A 133 6.45 0.85 -3.74
N PRO A 134 7.21 -0.10 -4.31
CA PRO A 134 8.39 0.24 -5.12
C PRO A 134 8.06 1.06 -6.36
N ILE A 135 6.84 0.95 -6.92
CA ILE A 135 6.41 1.75 -8.07
C ILE A 135 6.25 3.21 -7.66
N VAL A 136 5.56 3.47 -6.54
CA VAL A 136 5.35 4.81 -5.98
C VAL A 136 6.67 5.47 -5.58
N LEU A 137 7.64 4.70 -5.10
CA LEU A 137 8.97 5.22 -4.75
C LEU A 137 9.87 5.40 -5.98
N GLY A 138 9.89 4.40 -6.86
CA GLY A 138 10.83 4.29 -7.97
C GLY A 138 10.46 5.21 -9.14
N TYR A 139 9.24 5.13 -9.64
CA TYR A 139 8.90 5.78 -10.90
C TYR A 139 8.96 7.32 -10.85
N PRO A 140 8.41 8.00 -9.84
CA PRO A 140 8.60 9.46 -9.70
C PRO A 140 10.07 9.85 -9.56
N SER A 141 10.85 9.03 -8.85
CA SER A 141 12.28 9.26 -8.66
C SER A 141 13.07 9.07 -9.96
N GLN A 142 12.70 8.11 -10.81
CA GLN A 142 13.26 7.95 -12.16
C GLN A 142 12.97 9.18 -13.02
N LEU A 143 11.74 9.71 -12.98
CA LEU A 143 11.39 10.94 -13.69
C LEU A 143 12.20 12.15 -13.20
N LEU A 144 12.41 12.26 -11.88
CA LEU A 144 13.20 13.33 -11.29
C LEU A 144 14.68 13.23 -11.73
N VAL A 145 15.28 12.05 -11.64
CA VAL A 145 16.68 11.82 -12.06
C VAL A 145 16.85 12.12 -13.56
N ARG A 146 15.89 11.72 -14.41
CA ARG A 146 15.85 12.12 -15.83
C ARG A 146 15.79 13.64 -16.01
N ALA A 147 14.91 14.32 -15.28
CA ALA A 147 14.74 15.77 -15.36
C ALA A 147 16.00 16.55 -14.90
N LEU A 148 16.80 15.95 -14.02
CA LEU A 148 18.08 16.49 -13.57
C LEU A 148 19.24 16.19 -14.53
N GLY A 149 18.99 15.60 -15.70
CA GLY A 149 20.01 15.28 -16.69
C GLY A 149 20.84 14.03 -16.35
N MET A 150 20.41 13.24 -15.37
CA MET A 150 21.05 11.98 -14.97
C MET A 150 20.32 10.75 -15.55
N GLY A 151 19.55 10.93 -16.63
CA GLY A 151 18.87 9.83 -17.32
C GLY A 151 19.84 8.86 -17.98
N ALA A 152 19.33 7.75 -18.52
CA ALA A 152 20.16 6.84 -19.31
C ALA A 152 20.72 7.54 -20.56
N ASP A 153 22.04 7.42 -20.77
CA ASP A 153 22.72 7.95 -21.95
C ASP A 153 22.23 7.29 -23.24
N GLU A 154 22.42 7.96 -24.38
CA GLU A 154 21.95 7.49 -25.69
C GLU A 154 22.48 6.09 -26.04
N GLN A 155 23.75 5.82 -25.71
CA GLN A 155 24.37 4.51 -25.89
C GLN A 155 23.67 3.40 -25.09
N VAL A 156 23.30 3.68 -23.84
CA VAL A 156 22.56 2.75 -22.97
C VAL A 156 21.15 2.51 -23.50
N ARG A 157 20.50 3.56 -23.99
CA ARG A 157 19.17 3.46 -24.60
C ARG A 157 19.19 2.65 -25.90
N ALA A 158 20.22 2.82 -26.73
CA ALA A 158 20.42 2.04 -27.95
C ALA A 158 20.75 0.56 -27.67
N ALA A 159 21.49 0.28 -26.60
CA ALA A 159 21.79 -1.09 -26.16
C ALA A 159 20.59 -1.80 -25.49
N SER A 160 19.57 -1.05 -25.07
CA SER A 160 18.37 -1.60 -24.44
C SER A 160 17.44 -2.21 -25.48
N LYS A 161 17.02 -3.46 -25.26
CA LYS A 161 16.09 -4.16 -26.15
C LYS A 161 14.71 -3.44 -26.16
N PRO A 162 14.10 -3.19 -27.34
CA PRO A 162 12.73 -2.69 -27.40
C PRO A 162 11.78 -3.60 -26.63
N PHE A 163 10.91 -3.00 -25.80
CA PHE A 163 9.96 -3.74 -24.98
C PHE A 163 8.53 -3.20 -25.16
N LEU A 164 8.28 -1.99 -24.67
CA LEU A 164 7.03 -1.25 -24.82
C LEU A 164 7.34 0.21 -25.17
N GLU A 165 6.39 0.88 -25.82
CA GLU A 165 6.47 2.31 -26.11
C GLU A 165 6.52 3.14 -24.81
N PRO A 166 7.27 4.25 -24.75
CA PRO A 166 7.42 5.06 -23.52
C PRO A 166 6.11 5.57 -22.93
N TRP A 167 5.11 5.87 -23.76
CA TRP A 167 3.79 6.33 -23.30
C TRP A 167 3.05 5.25 -22.49
N VAL A 168 3.28 3.96 -22.78
CA VAL A 168 2.67 2.85 -22.05
C VAL A 168 3.14 2.88 -20.60
N PHE A 169 4.43 3.09 -20.37
CA PHE A 169 4.97 3.24 -19.01
C PHE A 169 4.34 4.44 -18.29
N ALA A 170 4.22 5.59 -18.96
CA ALA A 170 3.60 6.77 -18.36
C ALA A 170 2.15 6.54 -17.94
N VAL A 171 1.34 5.93 -18.82
CA VAL A 171 -0.07 5.62 -18.54
C VAL A 171 -0.20 4.59 -17.42
N VAL A 172 0.55 3.49 -17.50
CA VAL A 172 0.43 2.36 -16.56
C VAL A 172 0.97 2.74 -15.17
N TYR A 173 2.18 3.29 -15.09
CA TYR A 173 2.79 3.64 -13.81
C TYR A 173 2.12 4.86 -13.17
N GLY A 174 1.66 5.83 -13.99
CA GLY A 174 0.81 6.92 -13.51
C GLY A 174 -0.50 6.41 -12.91
N GLY A 175 -1.16 5.46 -13.60
CA GLY A 175 -2.36 4.78 -13.10
C GLY A 175 -2.11 4.05 -11.78
N PHE A 176 -1.02 3.29 -11.67
CA PHE A 176 -0.63 2.60 -10.43
C PHE A 176 -0.40 3.55 -9.26
N ILE A 177 0.23 4.71 -9.48
CA ILE A 177 0.42 5.70 -8.42
C ILE A 177 -0.92 6.26 -7.94
N ILE A 178 -1.83 6.59 -8.88
CA ILE A 178 -3.18 7.07 -8.53
C ILE A 178 -3.95 5.99 -7.77
N GLN A 179 -3.88 4.73 -8.22
CA GLN A 179 -4.47 3.59 -7.51
C GLN A 179 -3.91 3.46 -6.09
N ALA A 180 -2.59 3.55 -5.92
CA ALA A 180 -1.96 3.43 -4.60
C ALA A 180 -2.47 4.51 -3.63
N VAL A 181 -2.54 5.76 -4.07
CA VAL A 181 -3.07 6.88 -3.28
C VAL A 181 -4.55 6.67 -2.96
N ALA A 182 -5.35 6.35 -3.97
CA ALA A 182 -6.79 6.19 -3.84
C ALA A 182 -7.17 5.01 -2.93
N LEU A 183 -6.56 3.84 -3.15
CA LEU A 183 -6.77 2.64 -2.34
C LEU A 183 -6.29 2.84 -0.91
N THR A 184 -5.17 3.53 -0.68
CA THR A 184 -4.71 3.86 0.68
C THR A 184 -5.73 4.75 1.39
N GLY A 185 -6.22 5.79 0.69
CA GLY A 185 -7.26 6.69 1.21
C GLY A 185 -8.58 6.00 1.53
N LEU A 186 -8.92 4.91 0.83
CA LEU A 186 -10.10 4.08 1.12
C LEU A 186 -9.84 3.04 2.23
N PHE A 187 -8.68 2.38 2.18
CA PHE A 187 -8.33 1.27 3.06
C PHE A 187 -8.06 1.73 4.49
N VAL A 188 -7.34 2.83 4.70
CA VAL A 188 -6.98 3.28 6.05
C VAL A 188 -8.23 3.60 6.89
N PRO A 189 -9.22 4.40 6.41
CA PRO A 189 -10.47 4.61 7.16
C PRO A 189 -11.28 3.33 7.33
N TYR A 190 -11.37 2.49 6.30
CA TYR A 190 -12.06 1.19 6.39
C TYR A 190 -11.44 0.31 7.49
N ALA A 191 -10.12 0.19 7.49
CA ALA A 191 -9.38 -0.63 8.43
C ALA A 191 -9.44 -0.07 9.85
N ARG A 192 -9.44 1.27 10.02
CA ARG A 192 -9.72 1.90 11.31
C ARG A 192 -11.12 1.60 11.83
N GLY A 193 -12.14 1.70 10.98
CA GLY A 193 -13.51 1.36 11.37
C GLY A 193 -13.69 -0.11 11.74
N ARG A 194 -12.97 -1.01 11.05
CA ARG A 194 -13.10 -2.47 11.24
C ARG A 194 -12.20 -3.04 12.35
N TRP A 195 -11.00 -2.50 12.50
CA TRP A 195 -9.94 -3.07 13.36
C TRP A 195 -9.21 -2.03 14.22
N GLY A 196 -9.73 -0.80 14.33
CA GLY A 196 -9.03 0.31 15.01
C GLY A 196 -8.60 0.02 16.45
N GLY A 197 -9.35 -0.81 17.19
CA GLY A 197 -8.94 -1.25 18.53
C GLY A 197 -7.61 -2.01 18.56
N LEU A 198 -7.24 -2.70 17.48
CA LEU A 198 -5.96 -3.42 17.37
C LEU A 198 -4.77 -2.47 17.13
N TRP A 199 -5.02 -1.22 16.74
CA TRP A 199 -4.00 -0.22 16.41
C TRP A 199 -3.69 0.70 17.59
N GLN A 200 -4.56 0.73 18.60
CA GLN A 200 -4.47 1.63 19.74
C GLN A 200 -3.53 1.11 20.84
N GLY A 201 -2.81 2.05 21.48
CA GLY A 201 -1.94 1.81 22.62
C GLY A 201 -0.45 1.63 22.29
N ALA A 202 0.40 1.69 23.32
CA ALA A 202 1.81 1.31 23.22
C ALA A 202 1.94 -0.09 22.65
N ALA A 203 2.98 -0.41 21.85
CA ALA A 203 3.18 -1.74 21.27
C ALA A 203 3.28 -2.87 22.33
N GLY A 204 3.42 -2.51 23.60
CA GLY A 204 3.23 -3.41 24.73
C GLY A 204 4.47 -4.22 25.03
N ARG A 205 4.29 -5.33 25.75
CA ARG A 205 5.39 -6.22 26.15
C ARG A 205 6.07 -6.84 24.93
N ARG A 206 7.35 -7.14 25.08
CA ARG A 206 8.17 -7.88 24.11
C ARG A 206 7.46 -9.17 23.71
N LEU A 207 7.46 -9.50 22.41
CA LEU A 207 6.92 -10.77 21.92
C LEU A 207 7.80 -11.94 22.40
N PRO A 208 7.26 -13.17 22.45
CA PRO A 208 8.00 -14.35 22.90
C PRO A 208 9.32 -14.56 22.13
N SER A 209 10.31 -15.19 22.79
CA SER A 209 11.65 -15.42 22.23
C SER A 209 11.65 -16.00 20.81
N PRO A 210 10.82 -17.02 20.46
CA PRO A 210 10.77 -17.53 19.08
C PRO A 210 10.40 -16.47 18.04
N THR A 211 9.52 -15.52 18.38
CA THR A 211 9.18 -14.40 17.48
C THR A 211 10.33 -13.41 17.34
N GLY A 212 11.12 -13.22 18.40
CA GLY A 212 12.36 -12.45 18.36
C GLY A 212 13.41 -13.08 17.43
N VAL A 213 13.54 -14.41 17.43
CA VAL A 213 14.42 -15.15 16.52
C VAL A 213 14.00 -14.95 15.06
N VAL A 214 12.69 -15.11 14.77
CA VAL A 214 12.15 -14.85 13.41
C VAL A 214 12.39 -13.41 12.97
N ALA A 215 12.22 -12.43 13.87
CA ALA A 215 12.52 -11.03 13.56
C ALA A 215 14.01 -10.78 13.32
N GLY A 216 14.89 -11.46 14.06
CA GLY A 216 16.34 -11.44 13.83
C GLY A 216 16.71 -12.04 12.47
N ALA A 217 16.15 -13.20 12.12
CA ALA A 217 16.35 -13.83 10.82
C ALA A 217 15.87 -12.92 9.68
N ALA A 218 14.68 -12.31 9.82
CA ALA A 218 14.17 -11.33 8.87
C ALA A 218 15.14 -10.16 8.68
N ALA A 219 15.72 -9.65 9.76
CA ALA A 219 16.69 -8.56 9.71
C ALA A 219 18.00 -8.94 9.03
N VAL A 220 18.50 -10.16 9.25
CA VAL A 220 19.71 -10.67 8.57
C VAL A 220 19.45 -10.82 7.06
N CYS A 221 18.35 -11.47 6.68
CA CYS A 221 17.96 -11.62 5.27
C CYS A 221 17.77 -10.25 4.60
N ALA A 222 17.05 -9.34 5.25
CA ALA A 222 16.87 -7.97 4.76
C ALA A 222 18.18 -7.20 4.66
N GLY A 223 19.12 -7.42 5.59
CA GLY A 223 20.45 -6.82 5.56
C GLY A 223 21.22 -7.23 4.31
N ALA A 224 21.25 -8.53 4.00
CA ALA A 224 21.91 -9.05 2.81
C ALA A 224 21.24 -8.54 1.52
N VAL A 225 19.91 -8.64 1.42
CA VAL A 225 19.13 -8.18 0.25
C VAL A 225 19.24 -6.67 0.07
N GLY A 226 19.09 -5.90 1.15
CA GLY A 226 19.19 -4.45 1.15
C GLY A 226 20.60 -3.98 0.78
N ALA A 227 21.65 -4.66 1.26
CA ALA A 227 23.03 -4.36 0.88
C ALA A 227 23.29 -4.63 -0.60
N ALA A 228 22.80 -5.75 -1.16
CA ALA A 228 22.91 -6.06 -2.58
C ALA A 228 22.22 -4.98 -3.43
N HIS A 229 20.99 -4.60 -3.08
CA HIS A 229 20.27 -3.54 -3.77
C HIS A 229 20.92 -2.17 -3.61
N LEU A 230 21.47 -1.82 -2.45
CA LEU A 230 22.24 -0.58 -2.29
C LEU A 230 23.51 -0.59 -3.14
N TYR A 231 24.23 -1.71 -3.16
CA TYR A 231 25.43 -1.87 -3.99
C TYR A 231 25.10 -1.62 -5.47
N TRP A 232 24.01 -2.21 -5.98
CA TRP A 232 23.54 -1.94 -7.34
C TRP A 232 23.00 -0.52 -7.52
N ALA A 233 22.39 0.08 -6.49
CA ALA A 233 21.92 1.47 -6.54
C ALA A 233 23.05 2.49 -6.76
N PHE A 234 24.27 2.15 -6.33
CA PHE A 234 25.47 2.96 -6.50
C PHE A 234 26.37 2.49 -7.66
N GLY A 235 25.82 1.73 -8.62
CA GLY A 235 26.53 1.33 -9.85
C GLY A 235 27.38 0.07 -9.72
N GLY A 236 27.27 -0.67 -8.63
CA GLY A 236 27.86 -1.99 -8.52
C GLY A 236 27.30 -2.96 -9.56
N SER A 237 28.15 -3.79 -10.16
CA SER A 237 27.77 -4.74 -11.21
C SER A 237 27.91 -6.21 -10.81
N ALA A 238 28.57 -6.50 -9.67
CA ALA A 238 28.73 -7.86 -9.19
C ALA A 238 27.38 -8.57 -9.02
N GLY A 239 27.29 -9.78 -9.56
CA GLY A 239 26.08 -10.60 -9.54
C GLY A 239 25.05 -10.26 -10.62
N LEU A 240 25.23 -9.22 -11.43
CA LEU A 240 24.40 -8.96 -12.60
C LEU A 240 24.89 -9.75 -13.82
N SER A 241 24.01 -10.00 -14.79
CA SER A 241 24.45 -10.49 -16.10
C SER A 241 25.24 -9.40 -16.85
N ALA A 242 26.05 -9.80 -17.83
CA ALA A 242 26.81 -8.85 -18.66
C ALA A 242 25.88 -7.83 -19.34
N GLN A 243 24.73 -8.29 -19.85
CA GLN A 243 23.72 -7.42 -20.46
C GLN A 243 23.17 -6.40 -19.44
N GLN A 244 22.81 -6.82 -18.23
CA GLN A 244 22.28 -5.92 -17.20
C GLN A 244 23.31 -4.90 -16.73
N ALA A 245 24.57 -5.33 -16.58
CA ALA A 245 25.66 -4.42 -16.22
C ALA A 245 25.92 -3.38 -17.32
N ALA A 246 25.83 -3.78 -18.60
CA ALA A 246 26.05 -2.91 -19.74
C ALA A 246 24.97 -1.83 -19.92
N VAL A 247 23.72 -2.11 -19.49
CA VAL A 247 22.60 -1.16 -19.59
C VAL A 247 22.30 -0.42 -18.28
N TYR A 248 23.23 -0.42 -17.33
CA TYR A 248 23.05 0.31 -16.08
C TYR A 248 22.86 1.82 -16.33
N SER A 249 21.98 2.42 -15.54
CA SER A 249 21.75 3.87 -15.49
C SER A 249 21.31 4.30 -14.09
N ALA A 250 21.39 5.59 -13.77
CA ALA A 250 20.91 6.12 -12.50
C ALA A 250 19.41 5.80 -12.27
N GLU A 251 18.63 5.68 -13.34
CA GLU A 251 17.22 5.25 -13.29
C GLU A 251 17.07 3.82 -12.75
N THR A 252 17.93 2.90 -13.17
CA THR A 252 17.97 1.53 -12.63
C THR A 252 18.50 1.51 -11.19
N GLY A 253 19.43 2.41 -10.87
CA GLY A 253 19.95 2.59 -9.52
C GLY A 253 18.85 3.03 -8.53
N VAL A 254 17.99 3.96 -8.92
CA VAL A 254 16.83 4.42 -8.14
C VAL A 254 15.86 3.26 -7.82
N VAL A 255 15.59 2.38 -8.78
CA VAL A 255 14.73 1.20 -8.55
C VAL A 255 15.37 0.27 -7.53
N SER A 256 16.68 0.05 -7.62
CA SER A 256 17.41 -0.74 -6.63
C SER A 256 17.36 -0.10 -5.24
N ALA A 257 17.51 1.23 -5.14
CA ALA A 257 17.38 1.95 -3.88
C ALA A 257 15.97 1.79 -3.27
N ALA A 258 14.90 1.85 -4.08
CA ALA A 258 13.54 1.62 -3.61
C ALA A 258 13.34 0.22 -3.01
N HIS A 259 13.92 -0.82 -3.63
CA HIS A 259 13.90 -2.18 -3.08
C HIS A 259 14.70 -2.29 -1.77
N ALA A 260 15.86 -1.63 -1.67
CA ALA A 260 16.63 -1.58 -0.42
C ALA A 260 15.84 -0.92 0.72
N VAL A 261 15.19 0.22 0.46
CA VAL A 261 14.33 0.90 1.43
C VAL A 261 13.20 -0.02 1.92
N CYS A 262 12.57 -0.77 1.00
CA CYS A 262 11.53 -1.73 1.37
C CYS A 262 12.06 -2.87 2.24
N ALA A 263 13.25 -3.40 1.94
CA ALA A 263 13.90 -4.44 2.74
C ALA A 263 14.21 -3.96 4.15
N PHE A 264 14.82 -2.79 4.30
CA PHE A 264 15.10 -2.22 5.62
C PHE A 264 13.83 -1.86 6.39
N ALA A 265 12.77 -1.38 5.71
CA ALA A 265 11.47 -1.17 6.33
C ALA A 265 10.87 -2.48 6.88
N ALA A 266 10.99 -3.59 6.14
CA ALA A 266 10.53 -4.91 6.57
C ALA A 266 11.26 -5.39 7.84
N ALA A 267 12.58 -5.21 7.89
CA ALA A 267 13.40 -5.54 9.05
C ALA A 267 13.09 -4.65 10.25
N ALA A 268 13.05 -3.33 10.06
CA ALA A 268 12.75 -2.36 11.10
C ALA A 268 11.36 -2.63 11.69
N GLY A 269 10.34 -2.85 10.85
CA GLY A 269 9.01 -3.22 11.29
C GLY A 269 8.99 -4.49 12.14
N ALA A 270 9.61 -5.58 11.66
CA ALA A 270 9.66 -6.84 12.39
C ALA A 270 10.38 -6.71 13.74
N LEU A 271 11.56 -6.07 13.77
CA LEU A 271 12.34 -5.89 14.99
C LEU A 271 11.62 -4.99 16.01
N LEU A 272 11.01 -3.89 15.56
CA LEU A 272 10.29 -2.98 16.44
C LEU A 272 9.03 -3.63 17.03
N LEU A 273 8.31 -4.44 16.25
CA LEU A 273 7.16 -5.20 16.75
C LEU A 273 7.59 -6.30 17.73
N ALA A 274 8.67 -7.03 17.45
CA ALA A 274 9.17 -8.09 18.33
C ALA A 274 9.71 -7.54 19.66
N ARG A 275 10.39 -6.39 19.65
CA ARG A 275 10.93 -5.73 20.85
C ARG A 275 9.84 -5.12 21.74
N GLY A 276 8.73 -4.65 21.17
CA GLY A 276 7.66 -3.98 21.91
C GLY A 276 8.02 -2.54 22.31
N GLY A 277 7.45 -2.05 23.41
CA GLY A 277 7.73 -0.72 23.99
C GLY A 277 6.69 0.36 23.71
N THR A 278 6.95 1.58 24.17
CA THR A 278 5.97 2.70 24.26
C THR A 278 5.82 3.57 23.01
N GLY A 279 6.63 3.34 21.97
CA GLY A 279 6.57 4.12 20.73
C GLY A 279 5.29 3.90 19.91
N ARG A 280 5.14 4.71 18.84
CA ARG A 280 3.94 4.74 17.97
C ARG A 280 3.70 3.39 17.30
N ALA A 281 2.68 2.66 17.76
CA ALA A 281 2.29 1.36 17.19
C ALA A 281 1.95 1.47 15.69
N ASP A 282 1.31 2.56 15.28
CA ASP A 282 0.96 2.85 13.88
C ASP A 282 2.17 2.81 12.93
N LEU A 283 3.28 3.46 13.30
CA LEU A 283 4.48 3.48 12.46
C LEU A 283 5.10 2.08 12.33
N ARG A 284 5.16 1.34 13.44
CA ARG A 284 5.73 -0.02 13.47
C ARG A 284 4.90 -0.97 12.62
N LEU A 285 3.58 -0.88 12.72
CA LEU A 285 2.64 -1.62 11.89
C LEU A 285 2.75 -1.24 10.42
N ALA A 286 2.85 0.05 10.10
CA ALA A 286 3.01 0.53 8.73
C ALA A 286 4.32 0.01 8.11
N LEU A 287 5.45 0.14 8.81
CA LEU A 287 6.75 -0.39 8.36
C LEU A 287 6.69 -1.91 8.13
N ALA A 288 6.14 -2.65 9.09
CA ALA A 288 6.01 -4.10 8.96
C ALA A 288 5.09 -4.48 7.81
N TRP A 289 3.94 -3.84 7.66
CA TRP A 289 2.97 -4.12 6.59
C TRP A 289 3.54 -3.79 5.21
N ILE A 290 4.01 -2.57 5.02
CA ILE A 290 4.48 -2.07 3.72
C ILE A 290 5.76 -2.79 3.32
N GLY A 291 6.75 -2.85 4.21
CA GLY A 291 8.04 -3.47 3.92
C GLY A 291 7.93 -4.96 3.64
N SER A 292 7.18 -5.71 4.48
CA SER A 292 6.99 -7.14 4.26
C SER A 292 6.16 -7.42 3.01
N GLY A 293 5.12 -6.63 2.75
CA GLY A 293 4.33 -6.75 1.52
C GLY A 293 5.17 -6.51 0.28
N ALA A 294 5.98 -5.45 0.28
CA ALA A 294 6.82 -5.08 -0.86
C ALA A 294 7.90 -6.13 -1.14
N THR A 295 8.61 -6.56 -0.11
CA THR A 295 9.65 -7.60 -0.25
C THR A 295 9.07 -8.94 -0.67
N PHE A 296 7.99 -9.39 -0.03
CA PHE A 296 7.32 -10.64 -0.39
C PHE A 296 6.82 -10.62 -1.84
N SER A 297 6.06 -9.59 -2.23
CA SER A 297 5.35 -9.57 -3.51
C SER A 297 6.31 -9.43 -4.69
N TRP A 298 7.30 -8.53 -4.59
CA TRP A 298 8.30 -8.36 -5.64
C TRP A 298 9.29 -9.51 -5.70
N GLY A 299 9.74 -10.06 -4.56
CA GLY A 299 10.59 -11.25 -4.56
C GLY A 299 9.91 -12.44 -5.25
N THR A 300 8.62 -12.66 -4.94
CA THR A 300 7.81 -13.72 -5.57
C THR A 300 7.61 -13.48 -7.07
N TRP A 301 7.29 -12.24 -7.45
CA TRP A 301 7.10 -11.86 -8.86
C TRP A 301 8.39 -12.07 -9.68
N MET A 302 9.52 -11.60 -9.16
CA MET A 302 10.82 -11.70 -9.84
C MET A 302 11.33 -13.15 -9.89
N LEU A 303 11.12 -13.96 -8.86
CA LEU A 303 11.40 -15.40 -8.93
C LEU A 303 10.56 -16.10 -9.99
N SER A 304 9.27 -15.78 -10.07
CA SER A 304 8.38 -16.34 -11.10
C SER A 304 8.86 -15.97 -12.51
N ALA A 305 9.34 -14.73 -12.69
CA ALA A 305 9.94 -14.28 -13.93
C ALA A 305 11.27 -14.98 -14.25
N ALA A 306 12.10 -15.25 -13.24
CA ALA A 306 13.39 -15.92 -13.40
C ALA A 306 13.27 -17.39 -13.84
N VAL A 307 12.16 -18.07 -13.49
CA VAL A 307 11.87 -19.47 -13.88
C VAL A 307 11.11 -19.55 -15.22
N GLY A 308 10.65 -18.42 -15.76
CA GLY A 308 10.04 -18.37 -17.09
C GLY A 308 11.01 -18.87 -18.18
N PRO A 309 10.53 -19.39 -19.33
CA PRO A 309 11.31 -20.05 -20.38
C PRO A 309 12.18 -19.07 -21.21
N GLN A 310 12.99 -18.24 -20.56
CA GLN A 310 14.03 -17.41 -21.19
C GLN A 310 15.32 -18.20 -21.50
N LEU A 311 15.20 -19.51 -21.74
CA LEU A 311 16.37 -20.36 -22.04
C LEU A 311 16.92 -20.18 -23.47
N ASP A 312 16.31 -19.36 -24.32
CA ASP A 312 16.75 -19.19 -25.72
C ASP A 312 17.37 -17.82 -26.02
N SER A 313 17.84 -17.08 -25.01
CA SER A 313 18.48 -15.76 -25.23
C SER A 313 19.75 -15.53 -24.41
N GLY A 314 20.54 -16.58 -24.13
CA GLY A 314 21.97 -16.49 -23.74
C GLY A 314 22.36 -15.78 -22.43
N ASP A 315 21.53 -14.86 -21.91
CA ASP A 315 21.76 -14.03 -20.73
C ASP A 315 20.65 -14.28 -19.70
N GLY A 316 20.66 -15.49 -19.12
CA GLY A 316 19.71 -15.88 -18.09
C GLY A 316 19.85 -15.07 -16.79
N THR A 317 18.82 -15.14 -15.94
CA THR A 317 18.91 -14.58 -14.57
C THR A 317 20.06 -15.26 -13.83
N THR A 318 21.01 -14.47 -13.33
CA THR A 318 22.17 -15.02 -12.62
C THR A 318 21.75 -15.72 -11.33
N VAL A 319 22.60 -16.61 -10.82
CA VAL A 319 22.40 -17.23 -9.50
C VAL A 319 22.29 -16.17 -8.41
N ALA A 320 23.13 -15.13 -8.47
CA ALA A 320 23.11 -14.03 -7.50
C ALA A 320 21.76 -13.29 -7.50
N LEU A 321 21.21 -12.96 -8.68
CA LEU A 321 19.89 -12.32 -8.79
C LEU A 321 18.78 -13.23 -8.26
N THR A 322 18.82 -14.52 -8.61
CA THR A 322 17.85 -15.51 -8.14
C THR A 322 17.87 -15.62 -6.61
N LEU A 323 19.06 -15.68 -6.00
CA LEU A 323 19.23 -15.71 -4.55
C LEU A 323 18.76 -14.39 -3.90
N THR A 324 19.00 -13.24 -4.52
CA THR A 324 18.48 -11.96 -4.02
C THR A 324 16.96 -11.92 -4.05
N TYR A 325 16.31 -12.38 -5.13
CA TYR A 325 14.84 -12.44 -5.21
C TYR A 325 14.25 -13.44 -4.19
N ALA A 326 14.88 -14.59 -4.00
CA ALA A 326 14.51 -15.53 -2.95
C ALA A 326 14.69 -14.94 -1.55
N GLY A 327 15.82 -14.29 -1.28
CA GLY A 327 16.06 -13.57 -0.03
C GLY A 327 15.02 -12.49 0.22
N GLN A 328 14.59 -11.76 -0.82
CA GLN A 328 13.56 -10.74 -0.74
C GLN A 328 12.19 -11.37 -0.38
N MET A 329 11.81 -12.46 -1.05
CA MET A 329 10.59 -13.21 -0.72
C MET A 329 10.60 -13.72 0.72
N ILE A 330 11.71 -14.34 1.15
CA ILE A 330 11.89 -14.89 2.51
C ILE A 330 11.83 -13.78 3.55
N THR A 331 12.50 -12.64 3.31
CA THR A 331 12.43 -11.46 4.18
C THR A 331 10.99 -11.03 4.41
N GLY A 332 10.21 -10.93 3.33
CA GLY A 332 8.79 -10.57 3.41
C GLY A 332 7.97 -11.57 4.20
N LEU A 333 8.16 -12.88 3.98
CA LEU A 333 7.47 -13.94 4.72
C LEU A 333 7.77 -13.91 6.22
N LEU A 334 9.05 -13.80 6.60
CA LEU A 334 9.46 -13.76 8.00
C LEU A 334 8.90 -12.51 8.71
N SER A 335 9.03 -11.33 8.08
CA SER A 335 8.48 -10.09 8.64
C SER A 335 6.95 -10.11 8.74
N ALA A 336 6.26 -10.67 7.74
CA ALA A 336 4.81 -10.86 7.79
C ALA A 336 4.40 -11.83 8.91
N GLY A 337 5.18 -12.88 9.16
CA GLY A 337 4.98 -13.80 10.28
C GLY A 337 5.03 -13.10 11.63
N VAL A 338 5.99 -12.19 11.83
CA VAL A 338 6.09 -11.35 13.04
C VAL A 338 4.87 -10.43 13.17
N LEU A 339 4.47 -9.79 12.08
CA LEU A 339 3.27 -8.93 12.04
C LEU A 339 2.00 -9.70 12.42
N ILE A 340 1.78 -10.88 11.83
CA ILE A 340 0.65 -11.75 12.15
C ILE A 340 0.68 -12.15 13.62
N ARG A 341 1.84 -12.52 14.16
CA ARG A 341 1.99 -12.92 15.56
C ARG A 341 1.68 -11.76 16.53
N PHE A 342 2.11 -10.54 16.18
CA PHE A 342 1.80 -9.32 16.92
C PHE A 342 0.29 -9.04 16.92
N LEU A 343 -0.37 -9.09 15.76
CA LEU A 343 -1.80 -8.87 15.64
C LEU A 343 -2.61 -9.95 16.38
N ARG A 344 -2.15 -11.20 16.40
CA ARG A 344 -2.79 -12.27 17.18
C ARG A 344 -2.71 -12.04 18.69
N SER A 345 -1.55 -11.60 19.22
CA SER A 345 -1.45 -11.26 20.66
C SER A 345 -2.36 -10.11 21.09
N ARG A 346 -2.78 -9.26 20.17
CA ARG A 346 -3.71 -8.14 20.42
C ARG A 346 -5.18 -8.53 20.43
N ARG A 347 -5.53 -9.69 19.86
CA ARG A 347 -6.92 -10.20 19.90
C ARG A 347 -7.25 -10.91 21.21
N THR A 348 -6.23 -11.35 21.93
CA THR A 348 -6.35 -12.11 23.18
C THR A 348 -6.19 -11.26 24.44
N ALA A 349 -5.86 -9.97 24.28
CA ALA A 349 -5.68 -8.99 25.35
C ALA A 349 -6.90 -8.07 25.39
#